data_AF-A0A2M7RV25-F1
#
_entry.id   AF-A0A2M7RV25-F1
#
_cell.length_a   1.000
_cell.length_b   1.000
_cell.length_c   1.000
_cell.angle_alpha   90.00
_cell.angle_beta   90.00
_cell.angle_gamma   90.00
#
_symmetry.space_group_name_H-M   'P 1'
#
loop_
_entity.id
_entity.type
_entity.pdbx_description
1 polymer ?
#
loop_
_entity_poly.entity_id
_entity_poly.type
_entity_poly.pdbx_seq_one_letter_code
_entity_poly.pdbx_strand_id
1 'polypeptide(L)'
;MNLKQLNKSFVLQHDQSDCGVACLLSLIQYYQGANALEKLRELSGTTRQGTTLLGLYQAANQIGFNAQGNEADIQAIVDHKAPLILHVVIEERLQHYIVCYGYENGVFIIGDPAKGLSTYSKEDLS
;
A
#
# COMPACT_ATOMS: atom_id res chain seq x y z
N MET A 1 -17.39 1.15 -0.95
CA MET A 1 -16.42 0.96 0.15
C MET A 1 -16.86 1.62 1.45
N ASN A 2 -16.39 1.15 2.62
CA ASN A 2 -16.72 1.71 3.94
C ASN A 2 -15.60 2.63 4.45
N LEU A 3 -15.78 3.95 4.35
CA LEU A 3 -14.78 4.94 4.79
C LEU A 3 -14.44 4.86 6.28
N LYS A 4 -15.37 4.44 7.15
CA LYS A 4 -15.08 4.29 8.58
C LYS A 4 -14.09 3.16 8.85
N GLN A 5 -14.23 2.06 8.12
CA GLN A 5 -13.27 0.95 8.19
C GLN A 5 -11.90 1.41 7.70
N LEU A 6 -11.83 2.09 6.55
CA LEU A 6 -10.57 2.57 5.99
C LEU A 6 -9.82 3.50 6.95
N ASN A 7 -10.52 4.47 7.56
CA ASN A 7 -9.92 5.36 8.55
C ASN A 7 -9.40 4.63 9.79
N LYS A 8 -10.01 3.49 10.16
CA LYS A 8 -9.58 2.68 11.31
C LYS A 8 -8.37 1.80 10.99
N SER A 9 -8.29 1.27 9.77
CA SER A 9 -7.24 0.34 9.37
C SER A 9 -6.00 1.01 8.79
N PHE A 10 -6.14 2.20 8.23
CA PHE A 10 -5.04 2.89 7.56
C PHE A 10 -3.97 3.35 8.55
N VAL A 11 -2.71 3.18 8.16
CA VAL A 11 -1.54 3.49 8.99
C VAL A 11 -0.64 4.50 8.28
N LEU A 12 -0.33 5.58 9.00
CA LEU A 12 0.66 6.57 8.59
C LEU A 12 2.08 6.04 8.82
N GLN A 13 3.00 6.41 7.94
CA GLN A 13 4.42 6.08 8.09
C GLN A 13 5.03 6.82 9.29
N HIS A 14 5.87 6.15 10.07
CA HIS A 14 6.61 6.79 11.17
C HIS A 14 7.89 7.46 10.65
N ASP A 15 8.61 6.77 9.78
CA ASP A 15 9.80 7.27 9.08
C ASP A 15 9.57 7.32 7.56
N GLN A 16 10.37 8.13 6.85
CA GLN A 16 10.27 8.24 5.38
C GLN A 16 10.48 6.88 4.66
N SER A 17 11.24 5.97 5.26
CA SER A 17 11.51 4.63 4.72
C SER A 17 10.36 3.64 4.89
N ASP A 18 9.32 3.98 5.65
CA ASP A 18 8.30 3.01 6.06
C ASP A 18 7.12 2.89 5.11
N CYS A 19 7.02 3.68 4.05
CA CYS A 19 5.83 3.72 3.19
C CYS A 19 5.36 2.31 2.76
N GLY A 20 6.30 1.42 2.37
CA GLY A 20 5.98 0.03 2.03
C GLY A 20 5.40 -0.78 3.19
N VAL A 21 6.05 -0.78 4.36
CA VAL A 21 5.59 -1.56 5.52
C VAL A 21 4.33 -0.97 6.17
N ALA A 22 4.13 0.35 6.08
CA ALA A 22 2.90 1.03 6.49
C ALA A 22 1.72 0.64 5.58
N CYS A 23 1.95 0.51 4.26
CA CYS A 23 0.96 -0.03 3.33
C CYS A 23 0.57 -1.47 3.70
N LEU A 24 1.57 -2.33 3.95
CA LEU A 24 1.31 -3.71 4.36
C LEU A 24 0.55 -3.78 5.68
N LEU A 25 0.93 -2.97 6.67
CA LEU A 25 0.21 -2.91 7.94
C LEU A 25 -1.23 -2.41 7.78
N SER A 26 -1.44 -1.43 6.89
CA SER A 26 -2.79 -0.95 6.56
C SER A 26 -3.68 -2.06 6.02
N LEU A 27 -3.15 -2.90 5.13
CA LEU A 27 -3.89 -4.05 4.59
C LEU A 27 -4.09 -5.16 5.62
N ILE A 28 -3.09 -5.45 6.47
CA ILE A 28 -3.26 -6.38 7.60
C ILE A 28 -4.46 -5.97 8.45
N GLN A 29 -4.52 -4.71 8.88
CA GLN A 29 -5.61 -4.19 9.71
C GLN A 29 -6.94 -4.11 8.96
N TYR A 30 -6.91 -3.82 7.65
CA TYR A 30 -8.10 -3.81 6.81
C TYR A 30 -8.78 -5.18 6.79
N TYR A 31 -7.97 -6.25 6.71
CA TYR A 31 -8.42 -7.65 6.83
C TYR A 31 -8.52 -8.15 8.28
N GLN A 32 -8.62 -7.23 9.26
CA GLN A 32 -8.82 -7.53 10.69
C GLN A 32 -7.66 -8.29 11.37
N GLY A 33 -6.50 -8.34 10.73
CA GLY A 33 -5.26 -8.80 11.35
C GLY A 33 -4.61 -7.74 12.22
N ALA A 34 -3.55 -8.14 12.91
CA ALA A 34 -2.72 -7.23 13.71
C ALA A 34 -1.24 -7.62 13.54
N ASN A 35 -0.37 -6.62 13.47
CA ASN A 35 1.07 -6.80 13.49
C ASN A 35 1.74 -5.52 14.03
N ALA A 36 3.02 -5.59 14.40
CA ALA A 36 3.81 -4.43 14.80
C ALA A 36 4.60 -3.89 13.60
N LEU A 37 4.66 -2.57 13.45
CA LEU A 37 5.42 -1.93 12.37
C LEU A 37 6.90 -2.34 12.39
N GLU A 38 7.52 -2.37 13.58
CA GLU A 38 8.90 -2.84 13.76
C GLU A 38 9.10 -4.27 13.27
N LYS A 39 8.11 -5.14 13.52
CA LYS A 39 8.21 -6.52 13.08
C LYS A 39 8.17 -6.62 11.56
N LEU A 40 7.33 -5.82 10.92
CA LEU A 40 7.29 -5.76 9.46
C LEU A 40 8.59 -5.23 8.89
N ARG A 41 9.20 -4.18 9.47
CA ARG A 41 10.52 -3.67 9.05
C ARG A 41 11.59 -4.76 9.08
N GLU A 42 11.64 -5.56 10.14
CA GLU A 42 12.57 -6.69 10.22
C GLU A 42 12.34 -7.71 9.10
N LEU A 43 11.07 -8.11 8.90
CA LEU A 43 10.72 -9.16 7.94
C LEU A 43 10.95 -8.72 6.48
N SER A 44 10.71 -7.45 6.17
CA SER A 44 10.90 -6.90 4.82
C SER A 44 12.33 -6.43 4.56
N GLY A 45 13.20 -6.44 5.57
CA GLY A 45 14.55 -5.89 5.47
C GLY A 45 14.55 -4.39 5.17
N THR A 46 13.56 -3.65 5.70
CA THR A 46 13.47 -2.20 5.52
C THR A 46 14.70 -1.51 6.10
N THR A 47 15.33 -0.66 5.30
CA THR A 47 16.49 0.14 5.73
C THR A 47 16.16 1.63 5.62
N ARG A 48 17.15 2.49 5.89
CA ARG A 48 17.01 3.94 5.64
C ARG A 48 16.71 4.30 4.18
N GLN A 49 16.99 3.38 3.24
CA GLN A 49 16.69 3.55 1.82
C GLN A 49 15.26 3.15 1.46
N GLY A 50 14.48 2.64 2.43
CA GLY A 50 13.13 2.16 2.22
C GLY A 50 13.02 0.65 2.15
N THR A 51 11.90 0.20 1.60
CA THR A 51 11.54 -1.22 1.46
C THR A 51 11.54 -1.59 -0.01
N THR A 52 12.18 -2.70 -0.37
CA THR A 52 12.13 -3.21 -1.75
C THR A 52 10.84 -4.00 -2.00
N LEU A 53 10.40 -4.08 -3.25
CA LEU A 53 9.20 -4.84 -3.63
C LEU A 53 9.36 -6.33 -3.29
N LEU A 54 10.56 -6.90 -3.48
CA LEU A 54 10.88 -8.26 -3.09
C LEU A 54 10.79 -8.46 -1.58
N GLY A 55 11.36 -7.55 -0.79
CA GLY A 55 11.29 -7.61 0.67
C GLY A 55 9.85 -7.51 1.19
N LEU A 56 9.05 -6.61 0.60
CA LEU A 56 7.64 -6.47 0.94
C LEU A 56 6.84 -7.73 0.60
N TYR A 57 7.07 -8.30 -0.59
CA TYR A 57 6.48 -9.57 -1.02
C TYR A 57 6.83 -10.72 -0.07
N GLN A 58 8.10 -10.85 0.31
CA GLN A 58 8.55 -11.89 1.24
C GLN A 58 7.91 -11.73 2.62
N ALA A 59 7.89 -10.51 3.15
CA ALA A 59 7.25 -10.21 4.43
C ALA A 59 5.76 -10.55 4.43
N ALA A 60 5.02 -10.16 3.38
CA ALA A 60 3.60 -10.45 3.24
C ALA A 60 3.31 -11.97 3.24
N ASN A 61 4.09 -12.75 2.49
CA ASN A 61 3.95 -14.20 2.46
C ASN A 61 4.28 -14.86 3.82
N GLN A 62 5.33 -14.39 4.51
CA GLN A 62 5.71 -14.92 5.82
C GLN A 62 4.64 -14.69 6.90
N ILE A 63 3.85 -13.63 6.79
CA ILE A 63 2.79 -13.31 7.74
C ILE A 63 1.41 -13.85 7.33
N GLY A 64 1.36 -14.71 6.30
CA GLY A 64 0.16 -15.47 5.93
C GLY A 64 -0.67 -14.92 4.78
N PHE A 65 -0.22 -13.87 4.08
CA PHE A 65 -0.83 -13.51 2.79
C PHE A 65 -0.37 -14.48 1.69
N ASN A 66 -1.21 -14.64 0.68
CA ASN A 66 -0.77 -15.13 -0.62
C ASN A 66 -0.53 -13.93 -1.53
N ALA A 67 0.69 -13.37 -1.46
CA ALA A 67 1.02 -12.15 -2.21
C ALA A 67 1.61 -12.50 -3.59
N GLN A 68 1.35 -11.66 -4.57
CA GLN A 68 1.92 -11.74 -5.92
C GLN A 68 2.38 -10.35 -6.36
N GLY A 69 3.54 -10.28 -7.02
CA GLY A 69 4.03 -9.05 -7.64
C GLY A 69 3.74 -9.08 -9.14
N ASN A 70 3.08 -8.05 -9.66
CA ASN A 70 2.73 -7.93 -11.06
C ASN A 70 3.00 -6.49 -11.55
N GLU A 71 3.29 -6.35 -12.84
CA GLU A 71 3.16 -5.07 -13.54
C GLU A 71 1.73 -4.98 -14.08
N ALA A 72 1.08 -3.83 -13.91
CA ALA A 72 -0.32 -3.63 -14.25
C ALA A 72 -0.54 -2.24 -14.82
N ASP A 73 -1.39 -2.14 -15.84
CA ASP A 73 -1.90 -0.86 -16.32
C ASP A 73 -3.09 -0.39 -15.47
N ILE A 74 -3.52 0.86 -15.70
CA ILE A 74 -4.66 1.46 -14.99
C ILE A 74 -5.93 0.61 -15.11
N GLN A 75 -6.17 -0.01 -16.26
CA GLN A 75 -7.40 -0.78 -16.49
C GLN A 75 -7.39 -2.06 -15.67
N ALA A 76 -6.25 -2.76 -15.58
CA ALA A 76 -6.07 -3.91 -14.72
C ALA A 76 -6.29 -3.56 -13.23
N ILE A 77 -5.83 -2.39 -12.78
CA ILE A 77 -6.07 -1.92 -11.40
C ILE A 77 -7.56 -1.67 -11.16
N VAL A 78 -8.28 -1.06 -12.12
CA VAL A 78 -9.74 -0.85 -12.04
C VAL A 78 -10.48 -2.19 -11.95
N ASP A 79 -10.07 -3.17 -12.75
CA ASP A 79 -10.76 -4.46 -12.87
C ASP A 79 -10.46 -5.42 -11.71
N HIS A 80 -9.36 -5.20 -10.96
CA HIS A 80 -8.95 -6.04 -9.84
C HIS A 80 -9.97 -6.06 -8.68
N LYS A 81 -10.67 -4.93 -8.44
CA LYS A 81 -11.77 -4.80 -7.46
C LYS A 81 -11.44 -5.24 -6.01
N ALA A 82 -10.17 -5.22 -5.63
CA ALA A 82 -9.71 -5.50 -4.28
C ALA A 82 -8.53 -4.57 -3.91
N PRO A 83 -8.19 -4.44 -2.61
CA PRO A 83 -7.06 -3.63 -2.19
C PRO A 83 -5.72 -4.13 -2.72
N LEU A 84 -4.89 -3.21 -3.21
CA LEU A 84 -3.55 -3.42 -3.74
C LEU A 84 -2.55 -2.49 -3.07
N ILE A 85 -1.30 -2.93 -2.99
CA ILE A 85 -0.17 -2.02 -2.75
C ILE A 85 0.40 -1.66 -4.11
N LEU A 86 0.43 -0.36 -4.43
CA LEU A 86 1.01 0.16 -5.65
C LEU A 86 2.38 0.73 -5.33
N HIS A 87 3.35 0.44 -6.20
CA HIS A 87 4.64 1.09 -6.23
C HIS A 87 4.60 2.17 -7.31
N VAL A 88 4.77 3.43 -6.91
CA VAL A 88 4.62 4.60 -7.80
C VAL A 88 5.87 5.46 -7.79
N VAL A 89 6.07 6.21 -8.86
CA VAL A 89 7.16 7.19 -8.97
C VAL A 89 6.57 8.59 -8.95
N ILE A 90 6.81 9.33 -7.87
CA ILE A 90 6.38 10.73 -7.74
C ILE A 90 7.43 11.63 -8.36
N GLU A 91 6.99 12.56 -9.22
CA GLU A 91 7.84 13.57 -9.88
C GLU A 91 9.08 12.95 -10.57
N GLU A 92 8.90 11.77 -11.18
CA GLU A 92 9.93 10.98 -11.89
C GLU A 92 11.16 10.59 -11.05
N ARG A 93 11.14 10.78 -9.73
CA ARG A 93 12.34 10.63 -8.90
C ARG A 93 12.12 9.86 -7.61
N LEU A 94 10.96 10.04 -6.97
CA LEU A 94 10.72 9.48 -5.65
C LEU A 94 9.91 8.18 -5.76
N GLN A 95 10.56 7.06 -5.45
CA GLN A 95 9.90 5.77 -5.30
C GLN A 95 9.05 5.79 -4.02
N HIS A 96 7.77 5.47 -4.14
CA HIS A 96 6.83 5.51 -3.03
C HIS A 96 5.85 4.34 -3.10
N TYR A 97 5.32 3.93 -1.96
CA TYR A 97 4.26 2.92 -1.89
C TYR A 97 2.98 3.55 -1.36
N ILE A 98 1.87 3.21 -2.00
CA ILE A 98 0.52 3.62 -1.60
C ILE A 98 -0.41 2.40 -1.60
N VAL A 99 -1.49 2.47 -0.84
CA VAL A 99 -2.58 1.49 -0.91
C VAL A 99 -3.65 2.01 -1.86
N CYS A 100 -4.04 1.23 -2.86
CA CYS A 100 -5.26 1.44 -3.61
C CYS A 100 -6.33 0.49 -3.07
N TYR A 101 -7.38 1.01 -2.43
CA TYR A 101 -8.46 0.18 -1.89
C TYR A 101 -9.45 -0.28 -2.98
N GLY A 102 -9.46 0.43 -4.12
CA GLY A 102 -10.20 0.11 -5.33
C GLY A 102 -10.73 1.36 -6.04
N TYR A 103 -11.58 1.16 -7.04
CA TYR A 103 -12.11 2.20 -7.92
C TYR A 103 -13.64 2.28 -7.84
N GLU A 104 -14.18 3.41 -7.40
CA GLU A 104 -15.63 3.64 -7.26
C GLU A 104 -15.97 5.06 -7.71
N ASN A 105 -17.13 5.24 -8.35
CA ASN A 105 -17.63 6.56 -8.77
C ASN A 105 -16.64 7.39 -9.61
N GLY A 106 -15.82 6.73 -10.43
CA GLY A 106 -14.88 7.40 -11.32
C GLY A 106 -13.51 7.71 -10.69
N VAL A 107 -13.28 7.38 -9.42
CA VAL A 107 -12.03 7.69 -8.71
C VAL A 107 -11.46 6.48 -7.97
N PHE A 108 -10.14 6.45 -7.81
CA PHE A 108 -9.44 5.53 -6.93
C PHE A 108 -9.48 6.05 -5.49
N ILE A 109 -9.67 5.14 -4.53
CA ILE A 109 -9.53 5.45 -3.11
C ILE A 109 -8.13 5.05 -2.68
N ILE A 110 -7.31 6.04 -2.35
CA ILE A 110 -5.87 5.87 -2.08
C ILE A 110 -5.60 6.11 -0.59
N GLY A 111 -4.77 5.25 0.00
CA GLY A 111 -4.10 5.52 1.27
C GLY A 111 -2.62 5.76 1.02
N ASP A 112 -2.20 7.01 1.11
CA ASP A 112 -0.80 7.41 1.04
C ASP A 112 -0.24 7.47 2.48
N PRO A 113 0.68 6.58 2.88
CA PRO A 113 1.25 6.58 4.23
C PRO A 113 1.83 7.93 4.69
N ALA A 114 2.22 8.80 3.77
CA ALA A 114 2.75 10.13 4.08
C ALA A 114 1.65 11.22 4.19
N LYS A 115 0.48 11.03 3.56
CA LYS A 115 -0.54 12.08 3.41
C LYS A 115 -1.91 11.73 3.99
N GLY A 116 -2.21 10.45 4.21
CA GLY A 116 -3.52 9.98 4.62
C GLY A 116 -4.35 9.40 3.47
N LEU A 117 -5.66 9.29 3.72
CA LEU A 117 -6.63 8.84 2.72
C LEU A 117 -6.99 9.99 1.77
N SER A 118 -7.01 9.71 0.47
CA SER A 118 -7.35 10.65 -0.59
C SER A 118 -8.03 9.93 -1.76
N THR A 119 -8.47 10.69 -2.76
CA THR A 119 -9.08 10.16 -3.98
C THR A 119 -8.36 10.66 -5.21
N TYR A 120 -7.98 9.76 -6.12
CA TYR A 120 -7.25 10.08 -7.34
C TYR A 120 -8.12 9.77 -8.57
N SER A 121 -8.02 10.61 -9.59
CA SER A 121 -8.52 10.31 -10.93
C SER A 121 -7.65 9.26 -11.63
N LYS A 122 -8.01 8.85 -12.84
CA LYS A 122 -7.14 7.96 -13.64
C LYS A 122 -5.88 8.69 -14.04
N GLU A 123 -6.01 9.96 -14.39
CA GLU A 123 -4.94 10.85 -14.81
C GLU A 123 -3.94 11.09 -13.68
N ASP A 124 -4.40 11.20 -12.43
CA ASP A 124 -3.51 11.39 -11.27
C ASP A 124 -2.62 10.16 -10.97
N LEU A 125 -3.04 8.97 -11.42
CA LEU A 125 -2.38 7.70 -11.15
C LEU A 125 -1.60 7.15 -12.36
N SER A 126 -1.73 7.81 -13.53
CA SER A 126 -1.13 7.41 -14.81
C SER A 126 0.32 7.85 -14.95
#